data_AF-A0A384KUZ3-F1
#
_entry.id   AF-A0A384KUZ3-F1
#
_cell.length_a   1.000
_cell.length_b   1.000
_cell.length_c   1.000
_cell.angle_alpha   90.00
_cell.angle_beta   90.00
_cell.angle_gamma   90.00
#
_symmetry.space_group_name_H-M   'P 1'
#
loop_
_entity.id
_entity.type
_entity.pdbx_description
1 polymer ?
#
loop_
_entity_poly.entity_id
_entity_poly.type
_entity_poly.pdbx_seq_one_letter_code
_entity_poly.pdbx_strand_id
1 'polypeptide(L)'
;MDLRDALAVGDVNQDHIWDAADPDREDTEAFIDEARARHVDDEVASVVDTALGHLAEGEVDRASETLRDRFESPCETRRPGVGDVPHPAACHLYEGSDEVIVVETNAGTAAEADD
;
A
#
# COMPACT_ATOMS: atom_id res chain seq x y z
N MET A 1 9.70 8.02 -7.90
CA MET A 1 8.36 7.93 -7.29
C MET A 1 7.67 6.78 -8.00
N ASP A 2 7.04 5.85 -7.27
CA ASP A 2 6.36 4.75 -7.94
C ASP A 2 5.02 5.21 -8.54
N LEU A 3 4.44 4.38 -9.42
CA LEU A 3 3.18 4.68 -10.10
C LEU A 3 2.03 5.04 -9.13
N ARG A 4 1.94 4.37 -7.97
CA ARG A 4 0.86 4.63 -7.00
C ARG A 4 1.00 6.04 -6.43
N ASP A 5 2.20 6.41 -5.99
CA ASP A 5 2.47 7.73 -5.45
C ASP A 5 2.22 8.82 -6.49
N ALA A 6 2.69 8.59 -7.74
CA ALA A 6 2.48 9.53 -8.84
C ALA A 6 0.98 9.74 -9.15
N LEU A 7 0.17 8.68 -9.13
CA LEU A 7 -1.28 8.78 -9.28
C LEU A 7 -1.94 9.53 -8.12
N ALA A 8 -1.52 9.25 -6.89
CA ALA A 8 -2.09 9.87 -5.69
C ALA A 8 -1.88 11.39 -5.66
N VAL A 9 -0.76 11.88 -6.18
CA VAL A 9 -0.45 13.32 -6.27
C VAL A 9 -0.86 13.95 -7.60
N GLY A 10 -1.40 13.16 -8.54
CA GLY A 10 -1.84 13.64 -9.85
C GLY A 10 -0.72 13.96 -10.84
N ASP A 11 0.47 13.37 -10.66
CA ASP A 11 1.65 13.58 -11.52
C ASP A 11 1.62 12.74 -12.81
N VAL A 12 0.70 11.77 -12.91
CA VAL A 12 0.51 10.97 -14.12
C VAL A 12 -0.35 11.74 -15.13
N ASN A 13 0.27 12.27 -16.17
CA ASN A 13 -0.45 12.90 -17.29
C ASN A 13 -0.78 11.87 -18.38
N GLN A 14 -2.06 11.51 -18.47
CA GLN A 14 -2.56 10.51 -19.42
C GLN A 14 -2.41 10.94 -20.88
N ASP A 15 -2.60 12.23 -21.20
CA ASP A 15 -2.52 12.72 -22.57
C ASP A 15 -1.10 12.56 -23.11
N HIS A 16 -0.07 12.84 -22.30
CA HIS A 16 1.33 12.61 -22.69
C HIS A 16 1.67 11.13 -22.90
N ILE A 17 1.00 10.22 -22.19
CA ILE A 17 1.20 8.78 -22.40
C ILE A 17 0.59 8.38 -23.73
N TRP A 18 -0.65 8.78 -24.01
CA TRP A 18 -1.29 8.54 -25.31
C TRP A 18 -0.50 9.13 -26.47
N ASP A 19 -0.05 10.39 -26.37
CA ASP A 19 0.71 11.05 -27.43
C ASP A 19 2.01 10.30 -27.79
N ALA A 20 2.59 9.56 -26.85
CA ALA A 20 3.81 8.79 -27.09
C ALA A 20 3.54 7.36 -27.55
N ALA A 21 2.51 6.71 -27.00
CA ALA A 21 2.18 5.32 -27.29
C ALA A 21 1.41 5.19 -28.60
N ASP A 22 0.28 5.91 -28.70
CA ASP A 22 -0.66 5.89 -29.81
C ASP A 22 -1.53 7.16 -29.77
N PRO A 23 -1.18 8.21 -30.55
CA PRO A 23 -1.91 9.48 -30.54
C PRO A 23 -3.39 9.34 -30.90
N ASP A 24 -3.76 8.32 -31.67
CA ASP A 24 -5.14 8.06 -32.09
C ASP A 24 -5.97 7.35 -31.00
N ARG A 25 -5.31 6.86 -29.93
CA ARG A 25 -5.91 6.22 -28.75
C ARG A 25 -6.72 4.97 -29.06
N GLU A 26 -6.26 4.18 -30.02
CA GLU A 26 -6.89 2.94 -30.45
C GLU A 26 -6.23 1.71 -29.79
N ASP A 27 -4.94 1.80 -29.43
CA ASP A 27 -4.17 0.71 -28.83
C ASP A 27 -3.96 0.88 -27.31
N THR A 28 -4.84 0.22 -26.54
CA THR A 28 -4.74 0.23 -25.07
C THR A 28 -3.51 -0.51 -24.55
N GLU A 29 -3.04 -1.55 -25.24
CA GLU A 29 -1.85 -2.29 -24.81
C GLU A 29 -0.60 -1.42 -24.98
N ALA A 30 -0.49 -0.68 -26.08
CA ALA A 30 0.58 0.30 -26.28
C ALA A 30 0.60 1.36 -25.16
N PHE A 31 -0.56 1.84 -24.74
CA PHE A 31 -0.66 2.76 -23.60
C PHE A 31 -0.16 2.13 -22.29
N ILE A 32 -0.56 0.89 -22.01
CA ILE A 32 -0.13 0.16 -20.80
C ILE A 32 1.37 -0.06 -20.80
N ASP A 33 1.95 -0.46 -21.94
CA ASP A 33 3.38 -0.69 -22.09
C ASP A 33 4.17 0.60 -21.86
N GLU A 34 3.73 1.71 -22.46
CA GLU A 34 4.37 3.01 -22.27
C GLU A 34 4.23 3.51 -20.82
N ALA A 35 3.05 3.36 -20.21
CA ALA A 35 2.84 3.71 -18.81
C ALA A 35 3.73 2.86 -17.87
N ARG A 36 3.85 1.57 -18.16
CA ARG A 36 4.73 0.65 -17.41
C ARG A 36 6.18 1.10 -17.55
N ALA A 37 6.66 1.34 -18.76
CA ALA A 37 8.04 1.77 -19.03
C ALA A 37 8.41 3.07 -18.31
N ARG A 38 7.46 3.98 -18.09
CA ARG A 38 7.69 5.27 -17.41
C ARG A 38 7.60 5.24 -15.90
N HIS A 39 6.69 4.42 -15.37
CA HIS A 39 6.26 4.56 -13.97
C HIS A 39 6.45 3.30 -13.13
N VAL A 40 6.73 2.16 -13.75
CA VAL A 40 7.02 0.91 -13.05
C VAL A 40 8.52 0.68 -13.07
N ASP A 41 9.07 0.42 -11.90
CA ASP A 41 10.49 0.11 -11.75
C ASP A 41 10.83 -1.25 -12.39
N ASP A 42 11.95 -1.31 -13.12
CA ASP A 42 12.38 -2.52 -13.83
C ASP A 42 12.60 -3.72 -12.89
N GLU A 43 13.07 -3.48 -11.65
CA GLU A 43 13.25 -4.53 -10.65
C GLU A 43 11.90 -5.10 -10.22
N VAL A 44 10.92 -4.22 -9.99
CA VAL A 44 9.55 -4.62 -9.64
C VAL A 44 8.92 -5.43 -10.78
N ALA A 45 9.04 -4.95 -12.02
CA ALA A 45 8.53 -5.64 -13.20
C ALA A 45 9.16 -7.03 -13.35
N SER A 46 10.49 -7.12 -13.23
CA SER A 46 11.23 -8.38 -13.36
C SER A 46 10.85 -9.41 -12.31
N VAL A 47 10.64 -9.00 -11.05
CA VAL A 47 10.19 -9.90 -9.98
C VAL A 47 8.80 -10.46 -10.27
N VAL A 48 7.87 -9.60 -10.74
CA VAL A 48 6.51 -10.04 -11.11
C VAL A 48 6.57 -10.99 -12.30
N ASP A 49 7.33 -10.68 -13.34
CA ASP A 49 7.46 -11.53 -14.53
C ASP A 49 8.08 -12.89 -14.19
N THR A 50 9.06 -12.92 -13.28
CA THR A 50 9.66 -14.17 -12.77
C THR A 50 8.63 -15.01 -12.02
N ALA A 51 7.86 -14.41 -11.11
CA ALA A 51 6.82 -15.09 -10.37
C ALA A 51 5.72 -15.65 -11.29
N LEU A 52 5.32 -14.88 -12.31
CA LEU A 52 4.36 -15.33 -13.32
C LEU A 52 4.92 -16.47 -14.18
N GLY A 53 6.22 -16.47 -14.47
CA GLY A 53 6.91 -17.59 -15.11
C GLY A 53 6.79 -18.89 -14.30
N HIS A 54 7.11 -18.84 -13.00
CA HIS A 54 6.90 -19.98 -12.09
C HIS A 54 5.43 -20.43 -12.06
N LEU A 55 4.49 -19.50 -12.02
CA LEU A 55 3.07 -19.82 -12.03
C LEU A 55 2.64 -20.52 -13.32
N ALA A 56 3.13 -20.08 -14.47
CA ALA A 56 2.85 -20.70 -15.78
C ALA A 56 3.38 -22.15 -15.87
N GLU A 57 4.46 -22.46 -15.16
CA GLU A 57 5.03 -23.81 -15.05
C GLU A 57 4.32 -24.67 -13.98
N GLY A 58 3.33 -24.11 -13.27
CA GLY A 58 2.61 -24.78 -12.18
C GLY A 58 3.34 -24.75 -10.83
N GLU A 59 4.42 -23.99 -10.72
CA GLU A 59 5.26 -23.86 -9.52
C GLU A 59 4.71 -22.77 -8.57
N VAL A 60 3.50 -23.00 -8.04
CA VAL A 60 2.78 -22.03 -7.19
C VAL A 60 3.58 -21.59 -5.97
N ASP A 61 4.29 -22.52 -5.32
CA ASP A 61 5.10 -22.23 -4.13
C ASP A 61 6.26 -21.28 -4.46
N ARG A 62 6.97 -21.52 -5.58
CA ARG A 62 8.07 -20.64 -6.02
C ARG A 62 7.60 -19.26 -6.44
N ALA A 63 6.46 -19.18 -7.13
CA ALA A 63 5.86 -17.89 -7.46
C ALA A 63 5.55 -17.09 -6.18
N SER A 64 4.99 -17.77 -5.18
CA SER A 64 4.64 -17.17 -3.89
C SER A 64 5.87 -16.72 -3.11
N GLU A 65 6.92 -17.55 -3.05
CA GLU A 65 8.21 -17.21 -2.41
C GLU A 65 8.85 -15.99 -3.08
N THR A 66 8.91 -15.97 -4.41
CA THR A 66 9.46 -14.85 -5.19
C THR A 66 8.79 -13.52 -4.87
N LEU A 67 7.45 -13.51 -4.78
CA LEU A 67 6.70 -12.30 -4.43
C LEU A 67 6.89 -11.90 -2.96
N ARG A 68 6.90 -12.87 -2.05
CA ARG A 68 7.11 -12.60 -0.61
C ARG A 68 8.48 -11.98 -0.36
N ASP A 69 9.53 -12.54 -0.93
CA ASP A 69 10.90 -12.05 -0.73
C ASP A 69 11.06 -10.56 -1.07
N ARG A 70 10.28 -10.06 -2.04
CA ARG A 70 10.37 -8.67 -2.48
C ARG A 70 9.33 -7.73 -1.88
N PHE A 71 8.10 -8.21 -1.69
CA PHE A 71 6.93 -7.38 -1.40
C PHE A 71 6.34 -7.60 -0.01
N GLU A 72 6.77 -8.63 0.72
CA GLU A 72 6.24 -8.90 2.06
C GLU A 72 6.49 -7.71 2.99
N SER A 73 5.41 -7.17 3.55
CA SER A 73 5.50 -6.10 4.51
C SER A 73 5.73 -6.65 5.92
N PRO A 74 6.39 -5.88 6.83
CA PRO A 74 6.50 -6.26 8.23
C PRO A 74 5.13 -6.50 8.91
N CYS A 75 4.07 -5.85 8.43
CA CYS A 75 2.71 -6.02 8.94
C CYS A 75 2.15 -7.43 8.70
N GLU A 76 2.62 -8.12 7.66
CA GLU A 76 2.21 -9.48 7.33
C GLU A 76 2.94 -10.53 8.18
N THR A 77 4.17 -10.24 8.63
CA THR A 77 4.96 -11.16 9.46
C THR A 77 4.85 -10.87 10.96
N ARG A 78 4.67 -9.61 11.35
CA ARG A 78 4.66 -9.18 12.74
C ARG A 78 3.68 -8.05 12.95
N ARG A 79 2.68 -8.28 13.81
CA ARG A 79 1.84 -7.18 14.32
C ARG A 79 2.68 -6.26 15.21
N PRO A 80 2.89 -4.99 14.83
CA PRO A 80 3.60 -4.04 15.70
C PRO A 80 2.76 -3.70 16.93
N GLY A 81 3.43 -3.51 18.07
CA GLY A 81 2.80 -2.97 19.28
C GLY A 81 2.44 -1.50 19.07
N VAL A 82 1.21 -1.13 19.38
CA VAL A 82 0.69 0.23 19.27
C VAL A 82 0.34 0.71 20.68
N GLY A 83 0.79 1.91 21.08
CA GLY A 83 0.59 2.43 22.44
C GLY A 83 -0.86 2.89 22.68
N ASP A 84 -1.19 3.23 23.92
CA ASP A 84 -2.54 3.65 24.34
C ASP A 84 -2.85 5.11 23.97
N VAL A 85 -2.79 5.45 22.69
CA VAL A 85 -3.28 6.74 22.16
C VAL A 85 -4.59 6.54 21.40
N PRO A 86 -5.46 7.55 21.27
CA PRO A 86 -6.67 7.43 20.45
C PRO A 86 -6.31 7.08 19.00
N HIS A 87 -6.86 5.96 18.50
CA HIS A 87 -6.65 5.39 17.15
C HIS A 87 -5.20 5.02 16.79
N PRO A 88 -4.53 4.16 17.57
CA PRO A 88 -3.14 3.83 17.31
C PRO A 88 -3.08 2.67 16.30
N ALA A 89 -2.85 2.98 15.02
CA ALA A 89 -2.65 1.98 13.98
C ALA A 89 -1.26 2.16 13.36
N ALA A 90 -0.36 1.22 13.65
CA ALA A 90 0.94 1.14 12.97
C ALA A 90 0.86 0.38 11.63
N CYS A 91 -0.21 -0.36 11.40
CA CYS A 91 -0.48 -1.10 10.17
C CYS A 91 -1.97 -1.00 9.84
N HIS A 92 -2.33 -0.53 8.65
CA HIS A 92 -3.73 -0.53 8.18
C HIS A 92 -4.33 -1.92 8.03
N LEU A 93 -3.50 -2.96 7.92
CA LEU A 93 -3.95 -4.37 7.97
C LEU A 93 -4.66 -4.70 9.29
N TYR A 94 -4.28 -4.02 10.37
CA TYR A 94 -4.88 -4.19 11.69
C TYR A 94 -5.60 -2.90 12.09
N GLU A 95 -6.84 -2.72 11.66
CA GLU A 95 -7.69 -1.64 12.19
C GLU A 95 -7.82 -1.81 13.72
N GLY A 96 -7.59 -0.72 14.45
CA GLY A 96 -7.77 -0.70 15.89
C GLY A 96 -9.25 -0.90 16.20
N SER A 97 -9.57 -2.02 16.84
CA SER A 97 -10.86 -2.39 17.44
C SER A 97 -11.75 -1.18 17.73
N ASP A 98 -12.83 -0.97 16.97
CA ASP A 98 -13.83 0.10 17.15
C ASP A 98 -14.61 0.06 18.49
N GLU A 99 -14.24 -0.83 19.42
CA GLU A 99 -14.86 -0.88 20.74
C GLU A 99 -14.09 -0.01 21.73
N VAL A 100 -14.37 1.30 21.68
CA VAL A 100 -13.95 2.26 22.69
C VAL A 100 -14.87 2.11 23.91
N ILE A 101 -14.44 1.40 24.95
CA ILE A 101 -15.07 1.55 26.28
C ILE A 101 -14.53 2.84 26.90
N VAL A 102 -15.36 3.88 26.86
CA VAL A 102 -15.11 5.14 27.55
C VAL A 102 -15.15 4.87 29.06
N VAL A 103 -13.99 4.83 29.70
CA VAL A 103 -13.90 4.90 31.18
C VAL A 103 -13.87 6.38 31.55
N GLU A 104 -15.02 6.91 31.97
CA GLU A 104 -15.11 8.24 32.55
C GLU A 104 -14.33 8.27 33.88
N THR A 105 -13.16 8.91 33.89
CA THR A 105 -12.45 9.17 35.15
C THR A 105 -12.74 10.58 35.64
N ASN A 106 -13.53 10.59 36.73
CA ASN A 106 -13.68 11.61 37.76
C ASN A 106 -14.86 12.59 37.65
N ALA A 107 -16.01 12.09 38.13
CA ALA A 107 -16.90 12.87 38.99
C ALA A 107 -16.11 13.45 40.18
N GLY A 108 -16.37 14.72 40.48
CA GLY A 108 -15.51 15.54 41.33
C GLY A 108 -15.47 15.21 42.82
N THR A 109 -14.55 15.88 43.50
CA THR A 109 -14.70 16.25 44.91
C THR A 109 -14.32 17.72 45.07
N ALA A 110 -15.28 18.52 45.53
CA ALA A 110 -15.02 19.77 46.22
C ALA A 110 -14.60 19.44 47.66
N ALA A 111 -13.60 20.15 48.20
CA ALA A 111 -13.46 20.47 49.63
C ALA A 111 -12.38 21.55 49.76
N GLU A 112 -12.76 22.84 49.75
CA GLU A 112 -12.86 23.77 50.89
C GLU A 112 -11.53 24.48 51.24
N ALA A 113 -11.63 25.82 51.26
CA ALA A 113 -10.60 26.76 51.69
C ALA A 113 -10.62 26.90 53.22
N ASP A 114 -9.47 27.13 53.85
CA ASP A 114 -9.40 27.85 55.13
C ASP A 114 -8.03 28.54 55.30
N ASP A 115 -8.11 29.71 55.93
CA ASP A 115 -7.26 30.91 56.12
C ASP A 115 -5.72 30.85 55.91
#